data_AF-A0A383BTS1-F1
#
_entry.id   AF-A0A383BTS1-F1
#
_cell.length_a   1.000
_cell.length_b   1.000
_cell.length_c   1.000
_cell.angle_alpha   90.00
_cell.angle_beta   90.00
_cell.angle_gamma   90.00
#
_symmetry.space_group_name_H-M   'P 1'
#
loop_
_entity.id
_entity.type
_entity.pdbx_description
1 polymer ?
#
loop_
_entity_poly.entity_id
_entity_poly.type
_entity_poly.pdbx_seq_one_letter_code
_entity_poly.pdbx_strand_id
1 'polypeptide(L)'
;MAKNYYKTIQGVRYDRALLEVAEDRIHGQGDGRISKKDAEEIVELSKDGGRITETELRTLKYISENYHFTSKAAAWFAGKLPDIVQAVDPDQFDQAQPLTQQLPELDQASSPLPEQDLSTVKTPQSEEFTPVEEPIVRIPHLIWGVLLFVAILVGVVLYQGAIKEIETLELKLSAVPSIQELEQQVSDLQSERSALQTIVSEL
;
A
#
# COMPACT_ATOMS: atom_id res chain seq x y z
N MET A 1 10.03 18.58 -7.75
CA MET A 1 11.25 17.74 -7.64
C MET A 1 10.82 16.30 -7.79
N ALA A 2 11.43 15.53 -8.69
CA ALA A 2 11.12 14.11 -8.81
C ALA A 2 11.62 13.38 -7.54
N LYS A 3 10.74 12.67 -6.84
CA LYS A 3 11.16 11.76 -5.77
C LYS A 3 11.72 10.50 -6.43
N ASN A 4 12.93 10.07 -6.06
CA ASN A 4 13.46 8.79 -6.54
C ASN A 4 12.58 7.64 -6.04
N TYR A 5 12.19 6.72 -6.92
CA TYR A 5 11.35 5.56 -6.57
C TYR A 5 12.01 4.60 -5.56
N TYR A 6 13.34 4.55 -5.54
CA TYR A 6 14.11 3.66 -4.68
C TYR A 6 14.96 4.45 -3.68
N LYS A 7 15.19 3.83 -2.52
CA LYS A 7 16.11 4.31 -1.49
C LYS A 7 17.20 3.27 -1.27
N THR A 8 18.45 3.69 -1.30
CA THR A 8 19.59 2.81 -1.03
C THR A 8 20.02 2.98 0.43
N ILE A 9 20.01 1.89 1.18
CA ILE A 9 20.49 1.85 2.58
C ILE A 9 21.58 0.79 2.63
N GLN A 10 22.79 1.18 3.04
CA GLN A 10 23.97 0.28 3.11
C GLN A 10 24.27 -0.45 1.78
N GLY A 11 24.12 0.25 0.65
CA GLY A 11 24.37 -0.33 -0.69
C GLY A 11 23.26 -1.24 -1.22
N VAL A 12 22.20 -1.48 -0.44
CA VAL A 12 21.05 -2.30 -0.84
C VAL A 12 19.89 -1.40 -1.22
N ARG A 13 19.21 -1.73 -2.33
CA ARG A 13 18.04 -0.99 -2.82
C ARG A 13 16.76 -1.47 -2.14
N TYR A 14 15.96 -0.50 -1.73
CA TYR A 14 14.65 -0.67 -1.12
C TYR A 14 13.62 0.21 -1.82
N ASP A 15 12.35 -0.17 -1.70
CA ASP A 15 11.24 0.65 -2.14
C ASP A 15 11.13 1.88 -1.22
N ARG A 16 11.18 3.08 -1.80
CA ARG A 16 11.14 4.32 -1.01
C ARG A 16 9.75 4.57 -0.45
N ALA A 17 8.69 4.29 -1.21
CA ALA A 17 7.32 4.57 -0.81
C ALA A 17 6.92 3.70 0.40
N LEU A 18 7.29 2.41 0.41
CA LEU A 18 7.03 1.52 1.54
C LEU A 18 7.74 1.98 2.82
N LEU A 19 8.99 2.44 2.71
CA LEU A 19 9.73 2.99 3.85
C LEU A 19 9.13 4.30 4.36
N GLU A 20 8.70 5.20 3.46
CA GLU A 20 8.01 6.44 3.85
C GLU A 20 6.69 6.13 4.57
N VAL A 21 5.91 5.18 4.06
CA VAL A 21 4.65 4.78 4.72
C VAL A 21 4.92 4.20 6.10
N ALA A 22 5.90 3.30 6.26
CA ALA A 22 6.23 2.73 7.56
C ALA A 22 6.65 3.81 8.59
N GLU A 23 7.42 4.80 8.14
CA GLU A 23 7.82 5.95 8.96
C GLU A 23 6.62 6.82 9.35
N ASP A 24 5.74 7.11 8.41
CA ASP A 24 4.55 7.93 8.65
C ASP A 24 3.58 7.26 9.64
N ARG A 25 3.55 5.92 9.72
CA ARG A 25 2.71 5.19 10.70
C ARG A 25 3.23 5.25 12.12
N ILE A 26 4.54 5.37 12.31
CA ILE A 26 5.10 5.54 13.64
C ILE A 26 5.12 7.03 14.06
N HIS A 27 5.10 7.95 13.10
CA HIS A 27 5.06 9.38 13.36
C HIS A 27 3.65 9.86 13.74
N GLY A 28 3.51 10.32 14.98
CA GLY A 28 2.31 11.03 15.44
C GLY A 28 1.11 10.14 15.84
N GLN A 29 1.25 8.81 15.83
CA GLN A 29 0.22 7.87 16.28
C GLN A 29 0.70 6.99 17.46
N GLY A 30 -0.03 7.04 18.57
CA GLY A 30 0.04 6.02 19.63
C GLY A 30 1.39 5.85 20.32
N ASP A 31 1.82 4.59 20.48
CA ASP A 31 3.04 4.15 21.19
C ASP A 31 4.28 4.04 20.28
N GLY A 32 4.22 4.57 19.06
CA GLY A 32 5.32 4.51 18.09
C GLY A 32 5.58 3.11 17.54
N ARG A 33 4.56 2.24 17.55
CA ARG A 33 4.65 0.87 17.01
C ARG A 33 3.68 0.67 15.87
N ILE A 34 4.10 -0.16 14.91
CA ILE A 34 3.27 -0.57 13.78
C ILE A 34 2.16 -1.50 14.30
N SER A 35 0.91 -1.05 14.16
CA SER A 35 -0.26 -1.84 14.53
C SER A 35 -0.52 -2.93 13.48
N LYS A 36 -1.39 -3.89 13.79
CA LYS A 36 -1.75 -4.95 12.83
C LYS A 36 -2.34 -4.36 11.54
N LYS A 37 -3.18 -3.33 11.67
CA LYS A 37 -3.83 -2.66 10.53
C LYS A 37 -2.79 -1.97 9.64
N ASP A 38 -1.81 -1.32 10.26
CA ASP A 38 -0.73 -0.66 9.52
C ASP A 38 0.16 -1.66 8.79
N ALA A 39 0.47 -2.79 9.44
CA ALA A 39 1.22 -3.87 8.80
C ALA A 39 0.45 -4.48 7.60
N GLU A 40 -0.87 -4.65 7.72
CA GLU A 40 -1.73 -5.09 6.61
C GLU A 40 -1.66 -4.12 5.43
N GLU A 41 -1.74 -2.82 5.69
CA GLU A 41 -1.70 -1.80 4.64
C GLU A 41 -0.33 -1.68 3.98
N ILE A 42 0.76 -1.77 4.74
CA ILE A 42 2.14 -1.79 4.21
C ILE A 42 2.32 -2.99 3.26
N VAL A 43 1.82 -4.17 3.63
CA VAL A 43 1.87 -5.38 2.79
C VAL A 43 0.98 -5.27 1.55
N GLU A 44 -0.13 -4.54 1.63
CA GLU A 44 -1.00 -4.33 0.47
C GLU A 44 -0.40 -3.34 -0.52
N LEU A 45 0.23 -2.27 -0.03
CA LEU A 45 0.95 -1.31 -0.86
C LEU A 45 2.17 -1.91 -1.55
N SER A 46 2.72 -2.99 -1.00
CA SER A 46 3.84 -3.71 -1.61
C SER A 46 3.43 -4.68 -2.71
N LYS A 47 2.13 -4.78 -3.04
CA LYS A 47 1.62 -5.63 -4.10
C LYS A 47 1.26 -4.76 -5.31
N ASP A 48 2.19 -4.59 -6.23
CA ASP A 48 1.85 -3.97 -7.51
C ASP A 48 1.19 -4.99 -8.46
N GLY A 49 -0.04 -4.69 -8.88
CA GLY A 49 -0.81 -5.57 -9.78
C GLY A 49 -1.06 -6.99 -9.25
N GLY A 50 -1.03 -7.19 -7.93
CA GLY A 50 -1.22 -8.50 -7.28
C GLY A 50 0.04 -9.38 -7.21
N ARG A 51 1.20 -8.87 -7.62
CA ARG A 51 2.51 -9.53 -7.47
C ARG A 51 3.39 -8.75 -6.52
N ILE A 52 4.37 -9.43 -5.93
CA ILE A 52 5.40 -8.81 -5.09
C ILE A 52 6.74 -9.03 -5.77
N THR A 53 7.55 -7.99 -5.86
CA THR A 53 8.91 -8.04 -6.38
C THR A 53 9.90 -8.35 -5.25
N GLU A 54 11.09 -8.83 -5.62
CA GLU A 54 12.17 -9.10 -4.67
C GLU A 54 12.59 -7.85 -3.86
N THR A 55 12.49 -6.65 -4.45
CA THR A 55 12.81 -5.40 -3.72
C THR A 55 11.72 -5.03 -2.73
N GLU A 56 10.45 -5.26 -3.04
CA GLU A 56 9.34 -5.07 -2.10
C GLU A 56 9.45 -6.06 -0.94
N LEU A 57 9.70 -7.35 -1.20
CA LEU A 57 9.96 -8.35 -0.17
C LEU A 57 11.12 -7.92 0.75
N ARG A 58 12.23 -7.50 0.16
CA ARG A 58 13.40 -7.05 0.92
C ARG A 58 13.08 -5.85 1.80
N THR A 59 12.24 -4.94 1.29
CA THR A 59 11.79 -3.76 2.03
C THR A 59 10.87 -4.14 3.17
N LEU A 60 9.93 -5.06 2.96
CA LEU A 60 9.08 -5.62 4.01
C LEU A 60 9.89 -6.27 5.13
N LYS A 61 10.92 -7.05 4.78
CA LYS A 61 11.83 -7.65 5.76
C LYS A 61 12.61 -6.58 6.53
N TYR A 62 13.15 -5.58 5.84
CA TYR A 62 13.81 -4.45 6.48
C TYR A 62 12.88 -3.74 7.47
N ILE A 63 11.63 -3.50 7.10
CA ILE A 63 10.64 -2.87 7.98
C ILE A 63 10.42 -3.72 9.23
N SER A 64 10.26 -5.03 9.09
CA SER A 64 10.06 -5.93 10.24
C SER A 64 11.24 -5.98 11.22
N GLU A 65 12.47 -5.76 10.72
CA GLU A 65 13.70 -5.83 11.53
C GLU A 65 14.02 -4.49 12.20
N ASN A 66 13.70 -3.38 11.54
CA ASN A 66 14.10 -2.04 11.99
C ASN A 66 12.97 -1.26 12.68
N TYR A 67 11.70 -1.62 12.47
CA TYR A 67 10.56 -0.96 13.10
C TYR A 67 9.96 -1.84 14.19
N HIS A 68 9.38 -1.21 15.21
CA HIS A 68 8.76 -1.92 16.32
C HIS A 68 7.31 -2.27 15.98
N PHE A 69 6.99 -3.56 15.98
CA PHE A 69 5.64 -4.05 15.74
C PHE A 69 4.93 -4.32 17.07
N THR A 70 3.62 -4.12 17.09
CA THR A 70 2.80 -4.69 18.17
C THR A 70 2.83 -6.22 18.10
N SER A 71 2.66 -6.92 19.23
CA SER A 71 2.68 -8.40 19.25
C SER A 71 1.69 -9.04 18.27
N LYS A 72 0.51 -8.41 18.09
CA LYS A 72 -0.50 -8.83 17.12
C LYS A 72 -0.04 -8.63 15.68
N ALA A 73 0.62 -7.51 15.38
CA ALA A 73 1.17 -7.23 14.06
C ALA A 73 2.30 -8.20 13.70
N ALA A 74 3.23 -8.43 14.63
CA ALA A 74 4.35 -9.35 14.42
C ALA A 74 3.87 -10.78 14.14
N ALA A 75 2.91 -11.28 14.93
CA ALA A 75 2.33 -12.60 14.72
C ALA A 75 1.62 -12.71 13.36
N TRP A 76 0.86 -11.69 12.98
CA TRP A 76 0.19 -11.64 11.69
C TRP A 76 1.19 -11.60 10.52
N PHE A 77 2.19 -10.74 10.62
CA PHE A 77 3.21 -10.57 9.58
C PHE A 77 4.05 -11.84 9.40
N ALA A 78 4.45 -12.49 10.49
CA ALA A 78 5.16 -13.77 10.45
C ALA A 78 4.32 -14.88 9.81
N GLY A 79 3.01 -14.91 10.06
CA GLY A 79 2.09 -15.84 9.40
C GLY A 79 1.90 -15.55 7.91
N LYS A 80 2.08 -14.29 7.48
CA LYS A 80 1.87 -13.86 6.10
C LYS A 80 3.13 -13.91 5.23
N LEU A 81 4.32 -13.84 5.84
CA LEU A 81 5.61 -13.92 5.15
C LEU A 81 5.73 -15.13 4.18
N PRO A 82 5.29 -16.35 4.52
CA PRO A 82 5.37 -17.50 3.61
C PRO A 82 4.56 -17.28 2.31
N ASP A 83 3.35 -16.74 2.44
CA ASP A 83 2.49 -16.42 1.28
C ASP A 83 3.12 -15.34 0.41
N ILE A 84 3.72 -14.33 1.05
CA ILE A 84 4.40 -13.22 0.38
C ILE A 84 5.60 -13.74 -0.41
N VAL A 85 6.45 -14.59 0.19
CA VAL A 85 7.62 -15.19 -0.46
C VAL A 85 7.22 -16.07 -1.63
N GLN A 86 6.11 -16.80 -1.53
CA GLN A 86 5.60 -17.62 -2.64
C GLN A 86 5.05 -16.78 -3.81
N ALA A 87 4.57 -15.56 -3.52
CA ALA A 87 4.06 -14.62 -4.51
C ALA A 87 5.16 -13.75 -5.15
N VAL A 88 6.44 -13.98 -4.82
CA VAL A 88 7.56 -13.23 -5.38
C VAL A 88 7.80 -13.63 -6.82
N ASP A 89 7.72 -12.66 -7.72
CA ASP A 89 8.14 -12.81 -9.11
C ASP A 89 9.63 -12.43 -9.23
N PRO A 90 10.52 -13.40 -9.54
CA PRO A 90 11.96 -13.13 -9.63
C PRO A 90 12.35 -12.29 -10.87
N ASP A 91 11.46 -12.17 -11.87
CA ASP A 91 11.84 -11.67 -13.22
C ASP A 91 11.78 -10.14 -13.38
N GLN A 92 11.75 -9.37 -12.30
CA GLN A 92 11.71 -7.90 -12.37
C GLN A 92 12.93 -7.20 -11.75
N PHE A 93 14.15 -7.60 -12.11
CA PHE A 93 15.32 -6.72 -11.99
C PHE A 93 16.32 -6.90 -13.15
N ASP A 94 16.04 -6.22 -14.27
CA ASP A 94 17.08 -5.74 -15.20
C ASP A 94 16.63 -4.38 -15.79
N GLN A 95 16.84 -3.33 -15.01
CA GLN A 95 16.99 -1.97 -15.54
C GLN A 95 18.29 -1.43 -14.97
N ALA A 96 19.39 -1.96 -15.53
CA ALA A 96 20.58 -1.16 -15.65
C ALA A 96 20.24 0.06 -16.54
N GLN A 97 20.55 1.25 -16.02
CA GLN A 97 20.57 2.57 -16.67
C GLN A 97 19.27 3.41 -16.64
N PRO A 98 19.42 4.69 -16.25
CA PRO A 98 19.51 5.73 -17.27
C PRO A 98 20.92 6.31 -17.32
N LEU A 99 21.67 5.94 -18.36
CA LEU A 99 22.87 6.63 -18.78
C LEU A 99 22.42 7.85 -19.59
N THR A 100 21.97 8.89 -18.89
CA THR A 100 21.96 10.23 -19.47
C THR A 100 22.35 11.20 -18.38
N GLN A 101 23.42 11.96 -18.63
CA GLN A 101 24.02 13.03 -17.81
C GLN A 101 25.07 12.57 -16.78
N GLN A 102 26.32 12.39 -17.25
CA GLN A 102 27.36 13.43 -17.16
C GLN A 102 28.73 12.79 -17.44
N LEU A 103 29.18 12.88 -18.69
CA LEU A 103 30.57 12.61 -19.09
C LEU A 103 31.32 13.95 -19.02
N PRO A 104 32.26 14.16 -18.08
CA PRO A 104 33.34 15.08 -18.32
C PRO A 104 34.39 14.37 -19.18
N GLU A 105 34.74 14.98 -20.30
CA GLU A 105 35.92 14.66 -21.11
C GLU A 105 37.14 14.48 -20.21
N LEU A 106 37.85 13.35 -20.36
CA LEU A 106 39.29 13.36 -20.17
C LEU A 106 39.94 12.52 -21.27
N ASP A 107 40.76 13.22 -22.03
CA ASP A 107 41.53 12.79 -23.18
C ASP A 107 42.47 11.59 -22.92
N GLN A 108 42.48 10.73 -23.94
CA GLN A 108 43.64 10.12 -24.62
C GLN A 108 44.43 8.92 -24.05
N ALA A 109 44.37 7.86 -24.89
CA ALA A 109 45.46 7.08 -25.47
C ALA A 109 46.14 5.97 -24.65
N SER A 110 45.85 4.71 -25.01
CA SER A 110 46.76 3.85 -25.82
C SER A 110 46.40 2.35 -25.74
N SER A 111 45.85 1.82 -26.85
CA SER A 111 46.23 0.58 -27.57
C SER A 111 46.30 -0.80 -26.83
N PRO A 112 46.45 -1.95 -27.54
CA PRO A 112 45.32 -2.79 -27.98
C PRO A 112 45.46 -4.31 -27.63
N LEU A 113 44.44 -5.07 -28.08
CA LEU A 113 44.31 -6.54 -28.23
C LEU A 113 45.60 -7.37 -28.41
N PRO A 114 45.51 -8.68 -28.11
CA PRO A 114 45.61 -9.63 -29.22
C PRO A 114 44.52 -10.72 -29.23
N GLU A 115 44.01 -10.95 -30.45
CA GLU A 115 43.30 -12.15 -30.91
C GLU A 115 44.21 -13.38 -30.88
N GLN A 116 43.64 -14.58 -30.70
CA GLN A 116 44.01 -15.92 -31.23
C GLN A 116 42.95 -16.92 -30.69
N ASP A 117 42.39 -17.90 -31.40
CA ASP A 117 42.53 -18.37 -32.77
C ASP A 117 41.29 -19.23 -33.13
N LEU A 118 41.03 -19.36 -34.42
CA LEU A 118 39.89 -20.04 -35.03
C LEU A 118 40.16 -21.55 -35.17
N SER A 119 39.19 -22.43 -34.90
CA SER A 119 39.14 -23.75 -35.55
C SER A 119 37.71 -24.29 -35.68
N THR A 120 37.25 -24.23 -36.91
CA THR A 120 36.03 -24.78 -37.51
C THR A 120 36.04 -26.31 -37.52
N VAL A 121 35.00 -26.99 -36.98
CA VAL A 121 34.62 -28.36 -37.40
C VAL A 121 33.07 -28.58 -37.30
N LYS A 122 32.42 -28.47 -38.48
CA LYS A 122 31.25 -29.18 -39.06
C LYS A 122 30.09 -29.76 -38.20
N THR A 123 28.89 -29.19 -38.40
CA THR A 123 27.49 -29.74 -38.42
C THR A 123 27.35 -30.85 -39.51
N PRO A 124 26.41 -31.85 -39.50
CA PRO A 124 24.92 -31.80 -39.31
C PRO A 124 24.33 -32.97 -38.46
N GLN A 125 23.07 -33.09 -38.04
CA GLN A 125 21.78 -32.89 -38.72
C GLN A 125 20.59 -32.99 -37.72
N SER A 126 19.52 -32.24 -38.02
CA SER A 126 18.09 -32.41 -37.72
C SER A 126 17.58 -33.75 -37.17
N GLU A 127 16.71 -33.74 -36.14
CA GLU A 127 15.43 -34.47 -36.13
C GLU A 127 14.41 -33.77 -35.21
N GLU A 128 13.21 -33.63 -35.77
CA GLU A 128 11.99 -32.99 -35.31
C GLU A 128 11.05 -34.09 -34.81
N PHE A 129 10.49 -34.00 -33.60
CA PHE A 129 9.28 -34.74 -33.25
C PHE A 129 8.33 -33.93 -32.35
N THR A 130 7.10 -33.95 -32.82
CA THR A 130 5.84 -33.25 -32.48
C THR A 130 5.37 -33.29 -31.03
N PRO A 131 4.62 -32.27 -30.56
CA PRO A 131 3.90 -32.30 -29.29
C PRO A 131 2.54 -33.01 -29.45
N VAL A 132 2.24 -33.95 -28.55
CA VAL A 132 0.91 -34.56 -28.40
C VAL A 132 0.10 -33.71 -27.43
N GLU A 133 -1.00 -33.13 -27.91
CA GLU A 133 -2.06 -32.49 -27.12
C GLU A 133 -2.82 -33.54 -26.29
N GLU A 134 -3.03 -33.25 -25.00
CA GLU A 134 -4.13 -33.83 -24.21
C GLU A 134 -5.05 -32.71 -23.68
N PRO A 135 -6.39 -32.87 -23.74
CA PRO A 135 -7.33 -31.84 -23.32
C PRO A 135 -7.51 -31.85 -21.80
N ILE A 136 -6.71 -31.05 -21.09
CA ILE A 136 -6.88 -30.86 -19.65
C ILE A 136 -7.94 -29.77 -19.40
N VAL A 137 -9.07 -30.24 -18.88
CA VAL A 137 -10.25 -29.49 -18.45
C VAL A 137 -9.88 -28.25 -17.59
N ARG A 138 -10.06 -27.05 -18.14
CA ARG A 138 -9.94 -25.76 -17.43
C ARG A 138 -11.10 -25.56 -16.45
N ILE A 139 -10.96 -26.01 -15.21
CA ILE A 139 -11.85 -25.53 -14.11
C ILE A 139 -11.08 -24.99 -12.87
N PRO A 140 -10.04 -24.14 -13.01
CA PRO A 140 -9.57 -23.36 -11.86
C PRO A 140 -10.26 -21.98 -11.71
N HIS A 141 -10.76 -21.37 -12.80
CA HIS A 141 -11.25 -19.97 -12.77
C HIS A 141 -12.70 -19.82 -12.28
N LEU A 142 -13.55 -20.82 -12.50
CA LEU A 142 -14.96 -20.81 -12.08
C LEU A 142 -15.11 -20.81 -10.55
N ILE A 143 -14.24 -21.56 -9.86
CA ILE A 143 -14.22 -21.64 -8.40
C ILE A 143 -13.83 -20.28 -7.81
N TRP A 144 -12.82 -19.62 -8.38
CA TRP A 144 -12.39 -18.28 -7.98
C TRP A 144 -13.46 -17.23 -8.25
N GLY A 145 -14.19 -17.34 -9.37
CA GLY A 145 -15.32 -16.47 -9.69
C GLY A 145 -16.49 -16.62 -8.71
N VAL A 146 -16.83 -17.86 -8.33
CA VAL A 146 -17.89 -18.13 -7.33
C VAL A 146 -17.46 -17.61 -5.95
N LEU A 147 -16.20 -17.79 -5.56
CA LEU A 147 -15.67 -17.28 -4.29
C LEU A 147 -15.72 -15.74 -4.24
N LEU A 148 -15.32 -15.06 -5.32
CA LEU A 148 -15.42 -13.62 -5.45
C LEU A 148 -16.87 -13.13 -5.37
N PHE A 149 -17.79 -13.83 -6.03
CA PHE A 149 -19.21 -13.48 -6.02
C PHE A 149 -19.83 -13.63 -4.61
N VAL A 150 -19.48 -14.69 -3.88
CA VAL A 150 -19.91 -14.88 -2.48
C VAL A 150 -19.33 -13.78 -1.59
N ALA A 151 -18.06 -13.41 -1.76
CA ALA A 151 -17.43 -12.33 -1.00
C ALA A 151 -18.12 -10.97 -1.26
N ILE A 152 -18.47 -10.68 -2.52
CA ILE A 152 -19.23 -9.48 -2.90
C ILE A 152 -20.62 -9.49 -2.25
N LEU A 153 -21.35 -10.60 -2.30
CA LEU A 153 -22.68 -10.70 -1.69
C LEU A 153 -22.65 -10.51 -0.17
N VAL A 154 -21.68 -11.13 0.52
CA VAL A 154 -21.48 -10.93 1.96
C VAL A 154 -21.14 -9.47 2.25
N GLY A 155 -20.25 -8.86 1.46
CA GLY A 155 -19.91 -7.44 1.56
C GLY A 155 -21.13 -6.53 1.43
N VAL A 156 -22.00 -6.79 0.45
CA VAL A 156 -23.24 -6.02 0.25
C VAL A 156 -24.19 -6.19 1.43
N VAL A 157 -24.38 -7.41 1.96
CA VAL A 157 -25.25 -7.65 3.12
C VAL A 157 -24.73 -6.92 4.37
N LEU A 158 -23.43 -6.96 4.63
CA LEU A 158 -22.80 -6.24 5.74
C LEU A 158 -22.86 -4.72 5.56
N TYR A 159 -22.64 -4.24 4.34
CA TYR A 159 -22.70 -2.81 3.99
C TYR A 159 -24.11 -2.23 4.20
N GLN A 160 -25.15 -2.97 3.79
CA GLN A 160 -26.55 -2.57 3.98
C GLN A 160 -26.95 -2.50 5.46
N GLY A 161 -26.29 -3.24 6.34
CA GLY A 161 -26.48 -3.15 7.79
C GLY A 161 -25.98 -1.83 8.37
N ALA A 162 -24.85 -1.33 7.88
CA ALA A 162 -24.21 -0.11 8.36
C ALA A 162 -24.96 1.18 7.94
N ILE A 163 -25.56 1.21 6.74
CA ILE A 163 -26.27 2.40 6.23
C ILE A 163 -27.49 2.76 7.11
N LYS A 164 -28.19 1.76 7.66
CA LYS A 164 -29.42 1.97 8.46
C LYS A 164 -29.19 2.69 9.78
N GLU A 165 -28.02 2.53 10.38
CA GLU A 165 -27.69 3.20 11.64
C GLU A 165 -27.37 4.69 11.43
N ILE A 166 -26.81 5.05 10.27
CA ILE A 166 -26.42 6.43 9.94
C ILE A 166 -27.66 7.30 9.71
N GLU A 167 -28.65 6.84 8.94
CA GLU A 167 -29.90 7.59 8.71
C GLU A 167 -30.68 7.84 10.01
N THR A 168 -30.66 6.86 10.92
CA THR A 168 -31.32 6.99 12.23
C THR A 168 -30.62 8.01 13.13
N LEU A 169 -29.30 8.11 13.03
CA LEU A 169 -28.50 9.10 13.77
C LEU A 169 -28.68 10.50 13.18
N GLU A 170 -28.73 10.66 11.86
CA GLU A 170 -29.03 11.95 11.22
C GLU A 170 -30.42 12.45 11.56
N LEU A 171 -31.43 11.57 11.60
CA LEU A 171 -32.78 11.94 12.00
C LEU A 171 -32.81 12.42 13.46
N LYS A 172 -32.12 11.71 14.37
CA LYS A 172 -32.01 12.13 15.77
C LYS A 172 -31.23 13.43 15.93
N LEU A 173 -30.23 13.69 15.10
CA LEU A 173 -29.47 14.95 15.12
C LEU A 173 -30.30 16.12 14.59
N SER A 174 -31.17 15.87 13.60
CA SER A 174 -32.09 16.89 13.05
C SER A 174 -33.23 17.28 14.01
N ALA A 175 -33.59 16.40 14.95
CA ALA A 175 -34.62 16.65 15.95
C ALA A 175 -34.10 17.38 17.20
N VAL A 176 -32.78 17.55 17.33
CA VAL A 176 -32.19 18.40 18.38
C VAL A 176 -32.37 19.85 17.95
N PRO A 177 -32.86 20.74 18.84
CA PRO A 177 -32.99 22.17 18.51
C PRO A 177 -31.64 22.66 18.00
N SER A 178 -31.68 23.33 16.84
CA SER A 178 -30.45 23.75 16.18
C SER A 178 -29.68 24.71 17.09
N ILE A 179 -28.35 24.69 16.99
CA ILE A 179 -27.48 25.58 17.77
C ILE A 179 -27.94 27.04 17.64
N GLN A 180 -28.43 27.41 16.45
CA GLN A 180 -28.96 28.74 16.17
C GLN A 180 -30.26 29.08 16.95
N GLU A 181 -31.18 28.12 17.14
CA GLU A 181 -32.37 28.33 17.97
C GLU A 181 -32.01 28.49 19.45
N LEU A 182 -30.98 27.79 19.92
CA LEU A 182 -30.49 27.92 21.29
C LEU A 182 -29.82 29.29 21.51
N GLU A 183 -29.03 29.76 20.54
CA GLU A 183 -28.44 31.10 20.57
C GLU A 183 -29.52 32.20 20.57
N GLN A 184 -30.57 32.03 19.76
CA GLN A 184 -31.70 32.96 19.75
C GLN A 184 -32.41 33.00 21.10
N GLN A 185 -32.72 31.85 21.71
CA GLN A 185 -33.35 31.79 23.04
C GLN A 185 -32.50 32.44 24.13
N VAL A 186 -31.18 32.28 24.06
CA VAL A 186 -30.25 32.93 25.01
C VAL A 186 -30.26 34.45 24.80
N SER A 187 -30.24 34.92 23.55
CA SER A 187 -30.32 36.35 23.24
C SER A 187 -31.64 36.97 23.73
N ASP A 188 -32.75 36.29 23.51
CA ASP A 188 -34.07 36.74 23.95
C ASP A 188 -34.14 36.82 25.48
N LEU A 189 -33.68 35.78 26.20
CA LEU A 189 -33.60 35.78 27.66
C LEU A 189 -32.66 36.88 28.21
N GLN A 190 -31.55 37.16 27.54
CA GLN A 190 -30.66 38.25 27.91
C GLN A 190 -31.32 39.62 27.75
N SER A 191 -32.12 39.79 26.70
CA SER A 191 -32.87 41.03 26.47
C SER A 191 -33.95 41.23 27.54
N GLU A 192 -34.70 40.19 27.90
CA GLU A 192 -35.71 40.23 28.96
C GLU A 192 -35.07 40.52 30.32
N ARG A 193 -33.95 39.87 30.64
CA ARG A 193 -33.17 40.15 31.85
C ARG A 193 -32.76 41.62 31.92
N SER A 194 -32.29 42.18 30.82
CA SER A 194 -31.85 43.57 30.75
C SER A 194 -33.03 44.53 30.94
N ALA A 195 -34.16 44.26 30.30
CA ALA A 195 -35.38 45.04 30.47
C ALA A 195 -35.90 45.00 31.92
N LEU A 196 -35.91 43.83 32.55
CA LEU A 196 -36.29 43.68 33.95
C LEU A 196 -35.34 44.39 34.91
N GLN A 197 -34.03 44.36 34.65
CA GLN A 197 -33.05 45.11 35.46
C GLN A 197 -33.29 46.62 35.39
N THR A 198 -33.58 47.14 34.19
CA THR A 198 -33.92 48.55 34.01
C THR A 198 -35.18 48.92 34.80
N ILE A 199 -36.25 48.12 34.71
CA ILE A 199 -37.49 48.36 35.46
C ILE A 199 -37.25 48.33 36.98
N VAL A 200 -36.45 47.38 37.46
CA VAL A 200 -36.10 47.28 38.90
C VAL A 200 -35.27 48.49 39.35
N SER A 201 -34.43 49.05 38.49
CA SER A 201 -33.62 50.24 38.83
C SER A 201 -34.39 51.56 38.83
N GLU A 202 -35.56 51.63 38.18
CA GLU A 202 -36.42 52.81 38.17
C GLU A 202 -37.45 52.85 39.33
N LEU A 203 -37.60 51.75 40.08
CA LEU A 203 -38.47 51.60 41.25
C LEU A 203 -37.74 51.97 42.55
#